data_AF-A0A6N7PR94-F1
#
_entry.id   AF-A0A6N7PR94-F1
#
_cell.length_a   1.000
_cell.length_b   1.000
_cell.length_c   1.000
_cell.angle_alpha   90.00
_cell.angle_beta   90.00
_cell.angle_gamma   90.00
#
_symmetry.space_group_name_H-M   'P 1'
#
loop_
_entity.id
_entity.type
_entity.pdbx_description
1 polymer ?
#
loop_
_entity_poly.entity_id
_entity_poly.type
_entity_poly.pdbx_seq_one_letter_code
_entity_poly.pdbx_strand_id
1 'polypeptide(L)'
;MPVLPSDDPTHTLEILAAKVGAPPPGLLDALLAGTDNEQLTDKGREIATSRLVVDGVRLYQEAYNFWQEASDEQKKRLKGFSLPLLGVAVHQLLALHVRAQKMADDASDEGKSRAKRTTEASRTASHAVAMRDQAASALRDAAGLDPALRAEVDEAVGTAETTDTLARGLSGLADVLDTWLKSPAGSSIHARLTLASLDAAYAEELHATANAVRTTAAQAGERNAARAAAQAGLDREDGVAILLLGQIVRAFDAANDLEPTIPRLLPNSTRRLFSRRTKKKAGAAEA
;
A
#
# COMPACT_ATOMS: atom_id res chain seq x y z
N MET A 1 -34.75 21.63 0.07
CA MET A 1 -33.92 22.04 1.22
C MET A 1 -32.45 21.93 0.83
N PRO A 2 -31.70 23.05 0.79
CA PRO A 2 -30.27 23.05 0.47
C PRO A 2 -29.48 22.21 1.48
N VAL A 3 -28.35 21.64 1.06
CA VAL A 3 -27.35 21.09 2.00
C VAL A 3 -26.44 22.23 2.42
N LEU A 4 -26.17 22.38 3.71
CA LEU A 4 -25.20 23.32 4.27
C LEU A 4 -23.87 22.60 4.50
N PRO A 5 -22.73 23.28 4.29
CA PRO A 5 -21.42 22.66 4.52
C PRO A 5 -21.20 22.42 6.03
N SER A 6 -20.64 21.26 6.36
CA SER A 6 -20.06 20.95 7.68
C SER A 6 -18.53 20.97 7.57
N ASP A 7 -17.85 21.21 8.69
CA ASP A 7 -16.39 21.06 8.79
C ASP A 7 -15.96 19.59 8.64
N ASP A 8 -16.89 18.64 8.84
CA ASP A 8 -16.69 17.21 8.59
C ASP A 8 -17.18 16.79 7.19
N PRO A 9 -16.27 16.38 6.28
CA PRO A 9 -16.62 15.82 4.98
C PRO A 9 -17.54 14.60 5.06
N THR A 10 -17.37 13.75 6.07
CA THR A 10 -18.14 12.51 6.25
C THR A 10 -19.61 12.85 6.47
N HIS A 11 -19.88 13.69 7.46
CA HIS A 11 -21.24 14.14 7.77
C HIS A 11 -21.92 14.80 6.56
N THR A 12 -21.19 15.63 5.80
CA THR A 12 -21.74 16.28 4.61
C THR A 12 -22.09 15.26 3.52
N LEU A 13 -21.23 14.26 3.29
CA LEU A 13 -21.46 13.20 2.32
C LEU A 13 -22.61 12.27 2.73
N GLU A 14 -22.78 11.97 4.02
CA GLU A 14 -23.91 11.19 4.52
C GLU A 14 -25.25 11.89 4.29
N ILE A 15 -25.33 13.19 4.62
CA ILE A 15 -26.51 14.01 4.34
C ILE A 15 -26.81 14.02 2.84
N LEU A 16 -25.78 14.20 2.02
CA LEU A 16 -25.94 14.26 0.57
C LEU A 16 -26.37 12.90 0.01
N ALA A 17 -25.78 11.80 0.47
CA ALA A 17 -26.13 10.42 0.11
C ALA A 17 -27.60 10.11 0.42
N ALA A 18 -28.07 10.54 1.59
CA ALA A 18 -29.47 10.38 1.98
C ALA A 18 -30.42 11.18 1.08
N LYS A 19 -30.02 12.37 0.62
CA LYS A 19 -30.83 13.24 -0.25
C LYS A 19 -30.85 12.80 -1.71
N VAL A 20 -29.72 12.34 -2.26
CA VAL A 20 -29.65 11.86 -3.65
C VAL A 20 -30.23 10.46 -3.82
N GLY A 21 -30.34 9.70 -2.73
CA GLY A 21 -30.82 8.33 -2.72
C GLY A 21 -29.75 7.31 -3.10
N ALA A 22 -30.09 6.03 -3.00
CA ALA A 22 -29.20 4.95 -3.39
C ALA A 22 -29.01 4.92 -4.92
N PRO A 23 -27.79 4.74 -5.42
CA PRO A 23 -27.57 4.57 -6.85
C PRO A 23 -28.25 3.29 -7.35
N PRO A 24 -28.81 3.29 -8.58
CA PRO A 24 -29.32 2.07 -9.19
C PRO A 24 -28.25 0.96 -9.24
N PRO A 25 -28.63 -0.30 -8.99
CA PRO A 25 -27.68 -1.42 -9.02
C PRO A 25 -27.06 -1.56 -10.41
N GLY A 26 -25.76 -1.87 -10.47
CA GLY A 26 -25.00 -2.05 -11.71
C GLY A 26 -24.66 -0.76 -12.46
N LEU A 27 -25.09 0.42 -11.99
CA LEU A 27 -24.79 1.68 -12.68
C LEU A 27 -23.29 2.03 -12.63
N LEU A 28 -22.61 1.75 -11.52
CA LEU A 28 -21.16 1.91 -11.42
C LEU A 28 -20.43 0.98 -12.40
N ASP A 29 -20.85 -0.28 -12.49
CA ASP A 29 -20.27 -1.26 -13.41
C ASP A 29 -20.47 -0.84 -14.87
N ALA A 30 -21.66 -0.33 -15.20
CA ALA A 30 -21.95 0.21 -16.53
C ALA A 30 -21.09 1.44 -16.86
N LEU A 31 -20.83 2.32 -15.89
CA LEU A 31 -19.96 3.49 -16.06
C LEU A 31 -18.49 3.11 -16.23
N LEU A 32 -18.05 2.03 -15.60
CA LEU A 32 -16.69 1.52 -15.66
C LEU A 32 -16.47 0.51 -16.80
N ALA A 33 -17.53 0.12 -17.51
CA ALA A 33 -17.44 -0.84 -18.61
C ALA A 33 -16.44 -0.36 -19.67
N GLY A 34 -15.45 -1.21 -19.99
CA GLY A 34 -14.37 -0.87 -20.91
C GLY A 34 -13.23 -0.03 -20.33
N THR A 35 -13.25 0.25 -19.03
CA THR A 35 -12.14 0.90 -18.32
C THR A 35 -11.33 -0.14 -17.57
N ASP A 36 -10.01 -0.16 -17.79
CA ASP A 36 -9.14 -1.13 -17.15
C ASP A 36 -8.76 -0.72 -15.71
N ASN A 37 -8.58 -1.71 -14.83
CA ASN A 37 -8.25 -1.47 -13.43
C ASN A 37 -6.83 -0.91 -13.24
N GLU A 38 -5.88 -1.24 -14.11
CA GLU A 38 -4.52 -0.66 -14.07
C GLU A 38 -4.59 0.83 -14.40
N GLN A 39 -5.36 1.20 -15.43
CA GLN A 39 -5.60 2.60 -15.79
C GLN A 39 -6.25 3.39 -14.66
N LEU A 40 -7.23 2.82 -13.95
CA LEU A 40 -7.85 3.46 -12.78
C LEU A 40 -6.83 3.66 -11.65
N THR A 41 -6.02 2.64 -11.38
CA THR A 41 -4.98 2.70 -10.34
C THR A 41 -3.95 3.79 -10.65
N ASP A 42 -3.44 3.82 -11.87
CA ASP A 42 -2.48 4.85 -12.31
C ASP A 42 -3.10 6.25 -12.27
N LYS A 43 -4.39 6.36 -12.62
CA LYS A 43 -5.09 7.64 -12.54
C LYS A 43 -5.22 8.14 -11.10
N GLY A 44 -5.54 7.26 -10.16
CA GLY A 44 -5.66 7.62 -8.75
C GLY A 44 -4.35 8.09 -8.13
N ARG A 45 -3.22 7.51 -8.54
CA ARG A 45 -1.88 7.93 -8.06
C ARG A 45 -1.53 9.38 -8.38
N GLU A 46 -2.22 10.03 -9.33
CA GLU A 46 -1.96 11.42 -9.69
C GLU A 46 -2.34 12.42 -8.58
N ILE A 47 -3.15 12.01 -7.59
CA ILE A 47 -3.65 12.92 -6.56
C ILE A 47 -3.89 12.23 -5.22
N ALA A 48 -3.72 12.97 -4.12
CA ALA A 48 -4.09 12.48 -2.81
C ALA A 48 -5.61 12.45 -2.62
N THR A 49 -6.14 11.36 -2.04
CA THR A 49 -7.55 11.17 -1.70
C THR A 49 -8.16 12.38 -0.98
N SER A 50 -7.44 13.00 -0.04
CA SER A 50 -7.92 14.17 0.71
C SER A 50 -8.26 15.36 -0.19
N ARG A 51 -7.54 15.56 -1.30
CA ARG A 51 -7.84 16.62 -2.27
C ARG A 51 -9.10 16.33 -3.07
N LEU A 52 -9.34 15.06 -3.40
CA LEU A 52 -10.57 14.62 -4.08
C LEU A 52 -11.77 14.79 -3.16
N VAL A 53 -11.66 14.42 -1.89
CA VAL A 53 -12.74 14.58 -0.90
C VAL A 53 -13.12 16.05 -0.73
N VAL A 54 -12.14 16.94 -0.54
CA VAL A 54 -12.39 18.39 -0.37
C VAL A 54 -13.15 18.99 -1.55
N ASP A 55 -12.72 18.73 -2.79
CA ASP A 55 -13.43 19.26 -3.96
C ASP A 55 -14.74 18.51 -4.22
N GLY A 56 -14.75 17.19 -4.08
CA GLY A 56 -15.91 16.37 -4.36
C GLY A 56 -17.10 16.73 -3.46
N VAL A 57 -16.89 16.88 -2.15
CA VAL A 57 -17.94 17.33 -1.21
C VAL A 57 -18.58 18.64 -1.69
N ARG A 58 -17.74 19.66 -1.92
CA ARG A 58 -18.20 20.99 -2.31
C ARG A 58 -18.92 20.98 -3.66
N LEU A 59 -18.33 20.34 -4.67
CA LEU A 59 -18.86 20.34 -6.04
C LEU A 59 -20.11 19.48 -6.17
N TYR A 60 -20.21 18.36 -5.45
CA TYR A 60 -21.42 17.54 -5.43
C TYR A 60 -22.57 18.24 -4.70
N GLN A 61 -22.27 18.96 -3.63
CA GLN A 61 -23.24 19.82 -2.94
C GLN A 61 -23.74 20.95 -3.86
N GLU A 62 -22.85 21.63 -4.57
CA GLU A 62 -23.19 22.68 -5.53
C GLU A 62 -24.06 22.14 -6.66
N ALA A 63 -23.67 20.99 -7.24
CA ALA A 63 -24.44 20.31 -8.28
C ALA A 63 -25.83 19.89 -7.81
N TYR A 64 -25.94 19.36 -6.59
CA TYR A 64 -27.23 18.99 -6.00
C TYR A 64 -28.13 20.19 -5.78
N ASN A 65 -27.62 21.23 -5.11
CA ASN A 65 -28.39 22.43 -4.80
C ASN A 65 -28.90 23.10 -6.08
N PHE A 66 -28.03 23.23 -7.09
CA PHE A 66 -28.43 23.73 -8.41
C PHE A 66 -29.54 22.86 -9.02
N TRP A 67 -29.38 21.54 -9.04
CA TRP A 67 -30.37 20.65 -9.65
C TRP A 67 -31.75 20.74 -8.98
N GLN A 68 -31.81 20.96 -7.67
CA GLN A 68 -33.08 21.11 -6.95
C GLN A 68 -33.81 22.41 -7.33
N GLU A 69 -33.08 23.47 -7.62
CA GLU A 69 -33.63 24.80 -7.91
C GLU A 69 -33.77 25.08 -9.42
N ALA A 70 -33.09 24.30 -10.26
CA ALA A 70 -33.06 24.48 -11.70
C ALA A 70 -34.44 24.26 -12.35
N SER A 71 -34.74 25.13 -13.32
CA SER A 71 -35.93 24.99 -14.17
C SER A 71 -35.85 23.74 -15.07
N ASP A 72 -36.98 23.33 -15.63
CA ASP A 72 -37.02 22.20 -16.55
C ASP A 72 -36.19 22.46 -17.81
N GLU A 73 -36.14 23.71 -18.31
CA GLU A 73 -35.27 24.10 -19.41
C GLU A 73 -33.79 23.94 -19.04
N GLN A 74 -33.36 24.39 -17.85
CA GLN A 74 -31.98 24.25 -17.40
C GLN A 74 -31.60 22.78 -17.23
N LYS A 75 -32.47 21.95 -16.64
CA LYS A 75 -32.28 20.50 -16.54
C LYS A 75 -32.19 19.82 -17.91
N LYS A 76 -33.00 20.26 -18.88
CA LYS A 76 -32.92 19.75 -20.26
C LYS A 76 -31.60 20.12 -20.94
N ARG A 77 -31.03 21.29 -20.65
CA ARG A 77 -29.76 21.78 -21.20
C ARG A 77 -28.54 21.13 -20.53
N LEU A 78 -28.64 20.72 -19.28
CA LEU A 78 -27.60 20.03 -18.54
C LEU A 78 -27.48 18.54 -18.92
N LYS A 79 -27.05 18.27 -20.16
CA LYS A 79 -26.80 16.91 -20.65
C LYS A 79 -25.49 16.35 -20.08
N GLY A 80 -25.49 15.06 -19.76
CA GLY A 80 -24.33 14.37 -19.18
C GLY A 80 -24.31 14.35 -17.64
N PHE A 81 -25.31 14.97 -16.99
CA PHE A 81 -25.52 14.91 -15.54
C PHE A 81 -26.93 14.42 -15.21
N SER A 82 -27.06 13.73 -14.09
CA SER A 82 -28.33 13.25 -13.55
C SER A 82 -28.21 12.99 -12.04
N LEU A 83 -29.32 12.98 -11.31
CA LEU A 83 -29.31 12.60 -9.89
C LEU A 83 -28.79 11.17 -9.65
N PRO A 84 -29.12 10.15 -10.49
CA PRO A 84 -28.51 8.83 -10.35
C PRO A 84 -26.97 8.83 -10.49
N LEU A 85 -26.42 9.62 -11.43
CA LEU A 85 -24.97 9.77 -11.57
C LEU A 85 -24.36 10.43 -10.33
N LEU A 86 -25.00 11.49 -9.83
CA LEU A 86 -24.58 12.14 -8.59
C LEU A 86 -24.64 11.18 -7.40
N GLY A 87 -25.67 10.33 -7.33
CA GLY A 87 -25.79 9.25 -6.35
C GLY A 87 -24.58 8.32 -6.38
N VAL A 88 -24.20 7.81 -7.55
CA VAL A 88 -22.99 6.98 -7.69
C VAL A 88 -21.75 7.72 -7.19
N ALA A 89 -21.58 8.98 -7.62
CA ALA A 89 -20.42 9.79 -7.25
C ALA A 89 -20.30 10.08 -5.75
N VAL A 90 -21.43 10.38 -5.09
CA VAL A 90 -21.48 10.68 -3.66
C VAL A 90 -21.23 9.42 -2.82
N HIS A 91 -21.89 8.30 -3.15
CA HIS A 91 -21.69 7.04 -2.43
C HIS A 91 -20.27 6.51 -2.59
N GLN A 92 -19.70 6.63 -3.80
CA GLN A 92 -18.30 6.25 -4.04
C GLN A 92 -17.32 7.12 -3.25
N LEU A 93 -17.54 8.45 -3.21
CA LEU A 93 -16.66 9.35 -2.48
C LEU A 93 -16.76 9.15 -0.96
N LEU A 94 -17.96 8.84 -0.45
CA LEU A 94 -18.16 8.49 0.96
C LEU A 94 -17.41 7.21 1.33
N ALA A 95 -17.59 6.14 0.55
CA ALA A 95 -16.90 4.88 0.77
C ALA A 95 -15.36 5.05 0.73
N LEU A 96 -14.86 5.80 -0.25
CA LEU A 96 -13.45 6.15 -0.39
C LEU A 96 -12.93 6.92 0.83
N HIS A 97 -13.69 7.91 1.33
CA HIS A 97 -13.28 8.70 2.49
C HIS A 97 -13.19 7.85 3.77
N VAL A 98 -14.21 7.03 4.04
CA VAL A 98 -14.23 6.12 5.19
C VAL A 98 -13.08 5.11 5.12
N ARG A 99 -12.82 4.55 3.93
CA ARG A 99 -11.70 3.62 3.73
C ARG A 99 -10.35 4.31 3.97
N ALA A 100 -10.17 5.54 3.46
CA ALA A 100 -8.94 6.30 3.65
C ALA A 100 -8.69 6.65 5.13
N GLN A 101 -9.74 7.02 5.88
CA GLN A 101 -9.65 7.24 7.33
C GLN A 101 -9.22 5.96 8.05
N LYS A 102 -9.90 4.84 7.79
CA LYS A 102 -9.54 3.55 8.38
C LYS A 102 -8.08 3.17 8.09
N MET A 103 -7.61 3.34 6.85
CA MET A 103 -6.22 3.07 6.50
C MET A 103 -5.24 3.99 7.23
N ALA A 104 -5.60 5.26 7.48
CA ALA A 104 -4.77 6.18 8.25
C ALA A 104 -4.71 5.79 9.73
N ASP A 105 -5.83 5.34 10.30
CA ASP A 105 -5.92 4.86 11.67
C ASP A 105 -5.10 3.57 11.85
N ASP A 106 -5.28 2.60 10.95
CA ASP A 106 -4.51 1.35 10.92
C ASP A 106 -2.99 1.65 10.83
N ALA A 107 -2.59 2.60 9.97
CA ALA A 107 -1.20 3.02 9.85
C ALA A 107 -0.65 3.71 11.12
N SER A 108 -1.49 4.44 11.85
CA SER A 108 -1.14 5.09 13.13
C SER A 108 -0.89 4.04 14.22
N ASP A 109 -1.77 3.05 14.33
CA ASP A 109 -1.63 1.96 15.29
C ASP A 109 -0.48 1.01 14.93
N GLU A 110 -0.24 0.78 13.64
CA GLU A 110 0.98 0.13 13.17
C GLU A 110 2.23 0.91 13.53
N GLY A 111 2.21 2.24 13.44
CA GLY A 111 3.32 3.12 13.83
C GLY A 111 3.73 2.93 15.29
N LYS A 112 2.75 2.85 16.21
CA LYS A 112 2.97 2.58 17.64
C LYS A 112 3.64 1.23 17.89
N SER A 113 3.28 0.21 17.12
CA SER A 113 3.82 -1.15 17.25
C SER A 113 5.10 -1.39 16.42
N ARG A 114 5.39 -0.52 15.43
CA ARG A 114 6.56 -0.63 14.55
C ARG A 114 7.87 -0.51 15.32
N ALA A 115 7.98 0.44 16.25
CA ALA A 115 9.22 0.65 17.00
C ALA A 115 9.66 -0.63 17.74
N LYS A 116 8.74 -1.29 18.46
CA LYS A 116 9.02 -2.56 19.14
C LYS A 116 9.47 -3.65 18.17
N ARG A 117 8.76 -3.81 17.05
CA ARG A 117 9.07 -4.84 16.03
C ARG A 117 10.40 -4.59 15.33
N THR A 118 10.72 -3.35 14.99
CA THR A 118 12.02 -3.00 14.39
C THR A 118 13.16 -3.29 15.37
N THR A 119 12.98 -2.96 16.66
CA THR A 119 13.96 -3.28 17.70
C THR A 119 14.13 -4.79 17.86
N GLU A 120 13.03 -5.55 17.86
CA GLU A 120 13.07 -7.01 17.95
C GLU A 120 13.76 -7.64 16.74
N ALA A 121 13.44 -7.20 15.52
CA ALA A 121 14.09 -7.68 14.31
C ALA A 121 15.59 -7.35 14.29
N SER A 122 15.96 -6.14 14.71
CA SER A 122 17.37 -5.73 14.85
C SER A 122 18.10 -6.60 15.87
N ARG A 123 17.49 -6.84 17.05
CA ARG A 123 18.04 -7.72 18.08
C ARG A 123 18.25 -9.14 17.57
N THR A 124 17.25 -9.71 16.89
CA THR A 124 17.35 -11.06 16.29
C THR A 124 18.47 -11.12 15.26
N ALA A 125 18.61 -10.10 14.40
CA ALA A 125 19.67 -10.06 13.40
C ALA A 125 21.06 -9.94 14.04
N SER A 126 21.26 -9.03 15.00
CA SER A 126 22.53 -8.88 15.71
C SER A 126 22.91 -10.15 16.48
N HIS A 127 21.94 -10.78 17.14
CA HIS A 127 22.14 -12.05 17.83
C HIS A 127 22.57 -13.16 16.85
N ALA A 128 21.88 -13.28 15.71
CA ALA A 128 22.20 -14.26 14.68
C ALA A 128 23.60 -14.08 14.08
N VAL A 129 24.04 -12.85 13.82
CA VAL A 129 25.41 -12.57 13.35
C VAL A 129 26.43 -12.99 14.40
N ALA A 130 26.22 -12.58 15.66
CA ALA A 130 27.13 -12.94 16.75
C ALA A 130 27.22 -14.46 16.95
N MET A 131 26.09 -15.17 16.94
CA MET A 131 26.07 -16.64 17.04
C MET A 131 26.77 -17.32 15.87
N ARG A 132 26.55 -16.84 14.64
CA ARG A 132 27.23 -17.40 13.46
C ARG A 132 28.74 -17.24 13.58
N ASP A 133 29.22 -16.05 13.96
CA ASP A 133 30.64 -15.76 14.06
C ASP A 133 31.28 -16.57 15.20
N GLN A 134 30.58 -16.71 16.33
CA GLN A 134 30.99 -17.57 17.44
C GLN A 134 31.07 -19.05 17.02
N ALA A 135 30.03 -19.58 16.37
CA ALA A 135 29.98 -20.97 15.92
C ALA A 135 31.07 -21.25 14.88
N ALA A 136 31.28 -20.34 13.92
CA ALA A 136 32.33 -20.48 12.92
C ALA A 136 33.73 -20.47 13.56
N SER A 137 33.99 -19.60 14.55
CA SER A 137 35.25 -19.62 15.29
C SER A 137 35.45 -20.93 16.05
N ALA A 138 34.45 -21.35 16.83
CA ALA A 138 34.53 -22.56 17.65
C ALA A 138 34.69 -23.84 16.82
N LEU A 139 33.99 -23.94 15.69
CA LEU A 139 34.11 -25.08 14.76
C LEU A 139 35.47 -25.09 14.05
N ARG A 140 36.04 -23.93 13.68
CA ARG A 140 37.42 -23.85 13.15
C ARG A 140 38.46 -24.29 14.18
N ASP A 141 38.27 -23.91 15.44
CA ASP A 141 39.15 -24.34 16.53
C ASP A 141 39.03 -25.86 16.76
N ALA A 142 37.80 -26.41 16.71
CA ALA A 142 37.55 -27.84 16.80
C ALA A 142 38.13 -28.62 15.60
N ALA A 143 38.13 -28.05 14.39
CA ALA A 143 38.80 -28.61 13.22
C ALA A 143 40.33 -28.72 13.41
N GLY A 144 40.93 -27.91 14.27
CA GLY A 144 42.38 -27.89 14.49
C GLY A 144 43.11 -27.43 13.22
N LEU A 145 44.19 -28.10 12.81
CA LEU A 145 44.94 -27.80 11.57
C LEU A 145 44.51 -28.66 10.37
N ASP A 146 43.40 -29.40 10.49
CA ASP A 146 42.91 -30.21 9.39
C ASP A 146 42.32 -29.32 8.28
N PRO A 147 42.90 -29.29 7.07
CA PRO A 147 42.45 -28.41 6.00
C PRO A 147 41.07 -28.82 5.45
N ALA A 148 40.70 -30.10 5.50
CA ALA A 148 39.41 -30.56 5.01
C ALA A 148 38.28 -30.11 5.94
N LEU A 149 38.45 -30.31 7.25
CA LEU A 149 37.47 -29.89 8.25
C LEU A 149 37.32 -28.36 8.30
N ARG A 150 38.41 -27.60 8.11
CA ARG A 150 38.32 -26.14 8.01
C ARG A 150 37.55 -25.69 6.77
N ALA A 151 37.78 -26.34 5.63
CA ALA A 151 37.06 -26.03 4.40
C ALA A 151 35.55 -26.28 4.55
N GLU A 152 35.12 -27.34 5.25
CA GLU A 152 33.70 -27.59 5.56
C GLU A 152 33.08 -26.42 6.33
N VAL A 153 33.77 -25.88 7.34
CA VAL A 153 33.27 -24.73 8.13
C VAL A 153 33.23 -23.44 7.30
N ASP A 154 34.26 -23.20 6.49
CA ASP A 154 34.35 -22.00 5.65
C ASP A 154 33.30 -21.99 4.53
N GLU A 155 32.98 -23.16 3.96
CA GLU A 155 31.88 -23.33 3.01
C GLU A 155 30.53 -23.12 3.70
N ALA A 156 30.35 -23.71 4.89
CA ALA A 156 29.11 -23.61 5.65
C ALA A 156 28.79 -22.19 6.12
N VAL A 157 29.78 -21.41 6.58
CA VAL A 157 29.52 -20.06 7.12
C VAL A 157 29.05 -19.06 6.06
N GLY A 158 29.56 -19.18 4.83
CA GLY A 158 29.23 -18.30 3.71
C GLY A 158 29.33 -16.80 4.02
N THR A 159 28.40 -16.01 3.47
CA THR A 159 28.31 -14.54 3.70
C THR A 159 27.08 -14.17 4.53
N ALA A 160 27.08 -13.01 5.19
CA ALA A 160 25.92 -12.46 5.92
C ALA A 160 25.40 -11.14 5.33
N GLU A 161 25.53 -10.98 4.01
CA GLU A 161 25.06 -9.76 3.33
C GLU A 161 23.54 -9.62 3.33
N THR A 162 22.83 -10.74 3.46
CA THR A 162 21.36 -10.79 3.49
C THR A 162 20.86 -11.66 4.63
N THR A 163 19.59 -11.49 5.00
CA THR A 163 18.93 -12.35 6.00
C THR A 163 18.90 -13.82 5.57
N ASP A 164 18.78 -14.07 4.27
CA ASP A 164 18.77 -15.42 3.70
C ASP A 164 20.16 -16.08 3.79
N THR A 165 21.21 -15.36 3.38
CA THR A 165 22.58 -15.88 3.47
C THR A 165 23.02 -16.08 4.92
N LEU A 166 22.62 -15.20 5.85
CA LEU A 166 22.85 -15.37 7.29
C LEU A 166 22.16 -16.61 7.85
N ALA A 167 20.88 -16.83 7.53
CA ALA A 167 20.13 -18.01 8.00
C ALA A 167 20.68 -19.31 7.39
N ARG A 168 21.11 -19.28 6.12
CA ARG A 168 21.82 -20.40 5.50
C ARG A 168 23.15 -20.69 6.20
N GLY A 169 23.94 -19.67 6.52
CA GLY A 169 25.20 -19.83 7.25
C GLY A 169 25.02 -20.48 8.62
N LEU A 170 24.03 -20.04 9.39
CA LEU A 170 23.69 -20.64 10.68
C LEU A 170 23.24 -22.10 10.55
N SER A 171 22.39 -22.40 9.55
CA SER A 171 21.93 -23.78 9.32
C SER A 171 23.09 -24.69 8.89
N GLY A 172 23.97 -24.20 8.00
CA GLY A 172 25.12 -24.96 7.53
C GLY A 172 26.11 -25.26 8.65
N LEU A 173 26.38 -24.31 9.56
CA LEU A 173 27.24 -24.55 10.72
C LEU A 173 26.64 -25.58 11.68
N ALA A 174 25.31 -25.56 11.86
CA ALA A 174 24.61 -26.58 12.65
C ALA A 174 24.71 -27.96 11.99
N ASP A 175 24.53 -28.04 10.68
CA ASP A 175 24.65 -29.30 9.91
C ASP A 175 26.08 -29.88 9.98
N VAL A 176 27.11 -29.02 9.93
CA VAL A 176 28.52 -29.41 10.13
C VAL A 176 28.71 -29.98 11.54
N LEU A 177 28.21 -29.28 12.57
CA LEU A 177 28.30 -29.73 13.95
C LEU A 177 27.61 -31.09 14.14
N ASP A 178 26.37 -31.24 13.65
CA ASP A 178 25.62 -32.50 13.71
C ASP A 178 26.32 -33.65 13.00
N THR A 179 27.02 -33.36 11.90
CA THR A 179 27.81 -34.35 11.18
C THR A 179 29.01 -34.78 12.00
N TRP A 180 29.75 -33.83 12.60
CA TRP A 180 30.92 -34.15 13.40
C TRP A 180 30.57 -34.85 14.71
N LEU A 181 29.42 -34.55 15.32
CA LEU A 181 28.90 -35.24 16.51
C LEU A 181 28.61 -36.73 16.27
N LYS A 182 28.36 -37.14 15.02
CA LYS A 182 28.17 -38.56 14.64
C LYS A 182 29.49 -39.31 14.46
N SER A 183 30.64 -38.63 14.58
CA SER A 183 31.95 -39.28 14.53
C SER A 183 32.08 -40.31 15.66
N PRO A 184 32.86 -41.39 15.46
CA PRO A 184 33.04 -42.42 16.49
C PRO A 184 33.44 -41.82 17.85
N ALA A 185 32.79 -42.32 18.91
CA ALA A 185 33.13 -41.94 20.28
C ALA A 185 34.61 -42.22 20.55
N GLY A 186 35.31 -41.22 21.11
CA GLY A 186 36.76 -41.28 21.34
C GLY A 186 37.64 -40.80 20.18
N SER A 187 37.07 -40.39 19.05
CA SER A 187 37.82 -39.69 17.99
C SER A 187 38.33 -38.32 18.46
N SER A 188 39.42 -37.85 17.85
CA SER A 188 40.03 -36.55 18.20
C SER A 188 39.10 -35.37 17.92
N ILE A 189 38.23 -35.47 16.91
CA ILE A 189 37.21 -34.45 16.64
C ILE A 189 36.14 -34.45 17.74
N HIS A 190 35.62 -35.62 18.13
CA HIS A 190 34.64 -35.71 19.20
C HIS A 190 35.17 -35.16 20.53
N ALA A 191 36.43 -35.44 20.88
CA ALA A 191 37.06 -34.88 22.08
C ALA A 191 37.16 -33.34 22.03
N ARG A 192 37.48 -32.77 20.86
CA ARG A 192 37.56 -31.32 20.65
C ARG A 192 36.20 -30.64 20.73
N LEU A 193 35.15 -31.26 20.18
CA LEU A 193 33.77 -30.76 20.32
C LEU A 193 33.33 -30.74 21.78
N THR A 194 33.61 -31.80 22.54
CA THR A 194 33.31 -31.85 23.98
C THR A 194 34.06 -30.76 24.76
N LEU A 195 35.33 -30.51 24.45
CA LEU A 195 36.12 -29.44 25.09
C LEU A 195 35.57 -28.04 24.79
N ALA A 196 35.02 -27.82 23.60
CA ALA A 196 34.45 -26.55 23.17
C ALA A 196 32.96 -26.40 23.55
N SER A 197 32.38 -27.38 24.26
CA SER A 197 30.94 -27.45 24.54
C SER A 197 30.08 -27.33 23.27
N LEU A 198 30.57 -27.86 22.15
CA LEU A 198 29.83 -27.94 20.89
C LEU A 198 29.04 -29.25 20.89
N ASP A 199 27.79 -29.17 21.33
CA ASP A 199 26.89 -30.30 21.49
C ASP A 199 25.64 -30.19 20.60
N ALA A 200 24.77 -31.21 20.66
CA ALA A 200 23.54 -31.24 19.90
C ALA A 200 22.58 -30.09 20.28
N ALA A 201 22.60 -29.63 21.54
CA ALA A 201 21.76 -28.52 21.97
C ALA A 201 22.21 -27.21 21.32
N TYR A 202 23.52 -27.01 21.15
CA TYR A 202 24.04 -25.86 20.42
C TYR A 202 23.71 -25.91 18.92
N ALA A 203 23.76 -27.09 18.29
CA ALA A 203 23.30 -27.27 16.91
C ALA A 203 21.80 -26.92 16.75
N GLU A 204 20.95 -27.38 17.67
CA GLU A 204 19.53 -27.02 17.72
C GLU A 204 19.33 -25.49 17.89
N GLU A 205 20.14 -24.83 18.72
CA GLU A 205 20.08 -23.38 18.93
C GLU A 205 20.44 -22.59 17.65
N LEU A 206 21.44 -23.05 16.89
CA LEU A 206 21.81 -22.46 15.61
C LEU A 206 20.69 -22.60 14.58
N HIS A 207 20.07 -23.78 14.46
CA HIS A 207 18.89 -23.99 13.61
C HIS A 207 17.69 -23.14 14.05
N ALA A 208 17.41 -23.08 15.34
CA ALA A 208 16.34 -22.25 15.89
C ALA A 208 16.57 -20.76 15.55
N THR A 209 17.81 -20.28 15.67
CA THR A 209 18.17 -18.90 15.34
C THR A 209 18.06 -18.63 13.83
N ALA A 210 18.49 -19.57 12.99
CA ALA A 210 18.29 -19.47 11.53
C ALA A 210 16.79 -19.36 11.17
N ASN A 211 15.94 -20.17 11.80
CA ASN A 211 14.50 -20.14 11.59
C ASN A 211 13.85 -18.85 12.10
N ALA A 212 14.31 -18.30 13.23
CA ALA A 212 13.86 -17.01 13.75
C ALA A 212 14.17 -15.86 12.77
N VAL A 213 15.36 -15.84 12.16
CA VAL A 213 15.76 -14.86 11.14
C VAL A 213 14.84 -14.95 9.92
N ARG A 214 14.62 -16.15 9.39
CA ARG A 214 13.74 -16.37 8.22
C ARG A 214 12.31 -15.93 8.50
N THR A 215 11.76 -16.34 9.65
CA THR A 215 10.39 -16.02 10.06
C THR A 215 10.19 -14.52 10.20
N THR A 216 11.13 -13.82 10.84
CA THR A 216 11.09 -12.36 11.00
C THR A 216 11.13 -11.64 9.65
N ALA A 217 11.97 -12.09 8.72
CA ALA A 217 12.07 -11.54 7.37
C ALA A 217 10.78 -11.79 6.55
N ALA A 218 10.24 -13.00 6.59
CA ALA A 218 9.01 -13.37 5.88
C ALA A 218 7.82 -12.52 6.35
N GLN A 219 7.63 -12.39 7.67
CA GLN A 219 6.58 -11.55 8.24
C GLN A 219 6.72 -10.07 7.83
N ALA A 220 7.94 -9.56 7.68
CA ALA A 220 8.16 -8.21 7.18
C ALA A 220 7.76 -8.06 5.71
N GLY A 221 8.10 -9.06 4.88
CA GLY A 221 7.71 -9.12 3.47
C GLY A 221 6.20 -9.16 3.27
N GLU A 222 5.50 -10.05 3.97
CA GLU A 222 4.03 -10.21 3.90
C GLU A 222 3.30 -8.90 4.26
N ARG A 223 3.75 -8.22 5.31
CA ARG A 223 3.16 -6.93 5.71
C ARG A 223 3.35 -5.85 4.65
N ASN A 224 4.54 -5.77 4.05
CA ASN A 224 4.81 -4.81 2.98
C ASN A 224 3.93 -5.09 1.75
N ALA A 225 3.76 -6.36 1.39
CA ALA A 225 2.87 -6.76 0.29
C ALA A 225 1.40 -6.42 0.59
N ALA A 226 0.92 -6.71 1.80
CA ALA A 226 -0.44 -6.37 2.22
C ALA A 226 -0.69 -4.86 2.18
N ARG A 227 0.27 -4.05 2.65
CA ARG A 227 0.19 -2.58 2.58
C ARG A 227 0.17 -2.07 1.14
N ALA A 228 1.02 -2.61 0.28
CA ALA A 228 1.06 -2.25 -1.13
C ALA A 228 -0.27 -2.57 -1.83
N ALA A 229 -0.85 -3.74 -1.54
CA ALA A 229 -2.16 -4.14 -2.07
C ALA A 229 -3.29 -3.24 -1.55
N ALA A 230 -3.28 -2.90 -0.25
CA ALA A 230 -4.26 -1.99 0.33
C ALA A 230 -4.19 -0.60 -0.32
N GLN A 231 -2.99 -0.07 -0.54
CA GLN A 231 -2.77 1.20 -1.23
C GLN A 231 -3.20 1.14 -2.70
N ALA A 232 -2.86 0.08 -3.43
CA ALA A 232 -3.30 -0.08 -4.82
C ALA A 232 -4.83 -0.13 -4.94
N GLY A 233 -5.51 -0.75 -3.96
CA GLY A 233 -6.97 -0.73 -3.87
C GLY A 233 -7.54 0.67 -3.65
N LEU A 234 -6.89 1.49 -2.82
CA LEU A 234 -7.28 2.89 -2.59
C LEU A 234 -7.04 3.75 -3.84
N ASP A 235 -5.88 3.60 -4.48
CA ASP A 235 -5.52 4.30 -5.72
C ASP A 235 -6.55 4.00 -6.82
N ARG A 236 -6.99 2.74 -6.96
CA ARG A 236 -8.06 2.38 -7.91
C ARG A 236 -9.34 3.16 -7.63
N GLU A 237 -9.76 3.26 -6.36
CA GLU A 237 -10.97 3.97 -5.97
C GLU A 237 -10.84 5.49 -6.17
N ASP A 238 -9.67 6.07 -5.93
CA ASP A 238 -9.34 7.45 -6.29
C ASP A 238 -9.50 7.66 -7.80
N GLY A 239 -9.02 6.73 -8.62
CA GLY A 239 -9.21 6.73 -10.08
C GLY A 239 -10.69 6.79 -10.49
N VAL A 240 -11.53 5.97 -9.87
CA VAL A 240 -12.99 5.98 -10.09
C VAL A 240 -13.58 7.34 -9.69
N ALA A 241 -13.19 7.87 -8.52
CA ALA A 241 -13.67 9.17 -8.06
C ALA A 241 -13.27 10.31 -9.02
N ILE A 242 -12.06 10.29 -9.58
CA ILE A 242 -11.61 11.25 -10.60
C ILE A 242 -12.48 11.19 -11.86
N LEU A 243 -12.83 9.99 -12.32
CA LEU A 243 -13.68 9.82 -13.51
C LEU A 243 -15.06 10.42 -13.28
N LEU A 244 -15.71 10.07 -12.16
CA LEU A 244 -17.05 10.54 -11.81
C LEU A 244 -17.07 12.06 -11.61
N LEU A 245 -16.14 12.60 -10.83
CA LEU A 245 -16.00 14.03 -10.62
C LEU A 245 -15.75 14.77 -11.93
N GLY A 246 -14.84 14.24 -12.77
CA GLY A 246 -14.54 14.82 -14.07
C GLY A 246 -15.72 14.81 -15.03
N GLN A 247 -16.55 13.76 -15.02
CA GLN A 247 -17.76 13.70 -15.83
C GLN A 247 -18.77 14.77 -15.41
N ILE A 248 -18.99 14.92 -14.11
CA ILE A 248 -19.93 15.92 -13.56
C ILE A 248 -19.43 17.34 -13.88
N VAL A 249 -18.15 17.65 -13.61
CA VAL A 249 -17.56 18.96 -13.90
C VAL A 249 -17.67 19.30 -15.39
N ARG A 250 -17.33 18.37 -16.29
CA ARG A 250 -17.43 18.58 -17.74
C ARG A 250 -18.87 18.79 -18.20
N ALA A 251 -19.84 18.11 -17.60
CA ALA A 251 -21.26 18.28 -17.95
C ALA A 251 -21.75 19.70 -17.60
N PHE A 252 -21.41 20.21 -16.40
CA PHE A 252 -21.75 21.57 -15.99
C PHE A 252 -21.02 22.63 -16.83
N ASP A 253 -19.74 22.43 -17.13
CA ASP A 253 -18.99 23.34 -18.01
C ASP A 253 -19.59 23.42 -19.42
N ALA A 254 -19.92 22.26 -20.03
CA ALA A 254 -20.52 22.21 -21.36
C ALA A 254 -21.93 22.82 -21.38
N ALA A 255 -22.69 22.63 -20.31
CA ALA A 255 -24.02 23.21 -20.18
C ALA A 255 -23.95 24.74 -19.99
N ASN A 256 -23.00 25.24 -19.19
CA ASN A 256 -22.75 26.68 -19.04
C ASN A 256 -22.37 27.35 -20.37
N ASP A 257 -21.55 26.69 -21.21
CA ASP A 257 -21.18 27.19 -22.53
C ASP A 257 -22.42 27.40 -23.45
N LEU A 258 -23.53 26.67 -23.21
CA LEU A 258 -24.78 26.77 -23.96
C LEU A 258 -25.83 27.65 -23.28
N GLU A 259 -25.86 27.64 -21.95
CA GLU A 259 -26.83 28.33 -21.11
C GLU A 259 -26.09 28.91 -19.87
N PRO A 260 -25.66 30.19 -19.93
CA PRO A 260 -24.81 30.79 -18.90
C PRO A 260 -25.43 30.87 -17.50
N THR A 261 -26.75 30.66 -17.36
CA THR A 261 -27.41 30.57 -16.06
C THR A 261 -27.12 29.28 -15.29
N ILE A 262 -26.60 28.25 -15.95
CA ILE A 262 -26.11 27.02 -15.30
C ILE A 262 -24.70 27.30 -14.75
N PRO A 263 -24.39 27.03 -13.46
CA PRO A 263 -23.09 27.37 -12.89
C PRO A 263 -21.96 26.50 -13.44
N ARG A 264 -20.72 26.98 -13.28
CA ARG A 264 -19.52 26.16 -13.49
C ARG A 264 -19.06 25.57 -12.18
N LEU A 265 -18.82 24.27 -12.18
CA LEU A 265 -18.24 23.56 -11.04
C LEU A 265 -16.72 23.70 -11.08
N LEU A 266 -16.20 24.75 -10.44
CA LEU A 266 -14.77 25.10 -10.50
C LEU A 266 -13.97 24.30 -9.46
N PRO A 267 -13.08 23.37 -9.85
CA PRO A 267 -12.28 22.62 -8.90
C PRO A 267 -11.11 23.45 -8.38
N ASN A 268 -10.79 23.29 -7.09
CA ASN A 268 -9.70 24.00 -6.42
C ASN A 268 -8.48 23.09 -6.25
N SER A 269 -8.63 22.05 -5.43
CA SER A 269 -7.59 21.08 -5.10
C SER A 269 -7.28 20.11 -6.25
N THR A 270 -8.26 19.90 -7.12
CA THR A 270 -8.21 18.99 -8.27
C THR A 270 -8.08 19.74 -9.61
N ARG A 271 -7.85 21.07 -9.57
CA ARG A 271 -7.80 21.94 -10.76
C ARG A 271 -6.88 21.42 -11.86
N ARG A 272 -5.72 20.85 -11.51
CA ARG A 272 -4.74 20.32 -12.47
C ARG A 272 -5.24 19.11 -13.26
N LEU A 273 -6.19 18.35 -12.70
CA LEU A 273 -6.77 17.18 -13.34
C LEU A 273 -7.80 17.56 -14.41
N PHE A 274 -8.45 18.72 -14.24
CA PHE A 274 -9.60 19.13 -15.05
C PHE A 274 -9.37 20.46 -15.79
N SER A 275 -8.16 21.01 -15.74
CA SER A 275 -7.85 22.26 -16.46
C SER A 275 -7.99 22.04 -17.96
N ARG A 276 -8.71 22.95 -18.63
CA ARG A 276 -8.74 23.00 -20.09
C ARG A 276 -7.31 23.15 -20.59
N ARG A 277 -6.81 22.18 -21.37
CA ARG A 277 -5.67 22.42 -22.25
C ARG A 277 -6.08 23.59 -23.14
N THR A 278 -5.46 24.75 -22.95
CA THR A 278 -5.64 25.89 -23.84
C THR A 278 -5.26 25.43 -25.24
N LYS A 279 -6.25 25.34 -26.14
CA LYS A 279 -5.99 25.17 -27.56
C LYS A 279 -5.10 26.34 -27.96
N LYS A 280 -3.81 26.08 -28.17
CA LYS A 280 -2.89 27.07 -28.75
C LYS A 280 -3.54 27.47 -30.07
N LYS A 281 -3.99 28.72 -30.19
CA LYS A 281 -4.50 29.29 -31.44
C LYS A 281 -3.42 29.01 -32.48
N ALA A 282 -3.70 28.12 -33.44
CA ALA A 282 -2.85 28.01 -34.63
C ALA A 282 -2.79 29.41 -35.22
N GLY A 283 -1.57 29.90 -35.41
CA GLY A 283 -1.32 31.28 -35.78
C GLY A 283 -2.16 31.68 -36.98
N ALA A 284 -2.74 32.88 -36.91
CA ALA A 284 -3.00 33.64 -38.11
C ALA A 284 -1.64 33.84 -38.77
N ALA A 285 -1.33 33.01 -39.76
CA ALA A 285 -0.28 33.31 -40.71
C ALA A 285 -0.76 34.51 -41.54
N GLU A 286 0.14 35.47 -41.66
CA GLU A 286 0.06 36.73 -42.38
C GLU A 286 -0.69 36.66 -43.71
N ALA A 287 -1.51 37.69 -43.95
CA ALA A 287 -1.86 38.17 -45.28
C ALA A 287 -1.35 39.61 -45.40
#